data_AF-A0A6H9LR25-F1
#
_entry.id   AF-A0A6H9LR25-F1
#
_cell.length_a   1.000
_cell.length_b   1.000
_cell.length_c   1.000
_cell.angle_alpha   90.00
_cell.angle_beta   90.00
_cell.angle_gamma   90.00
#
_symmetry.space_group_name_H-M   'P 1'
#
loop_
_entity.id
_entity.type
_entity.pdbx_description
1 polymer ?
#
loop_
_entity_poly.entity_id
_entity_poly.type
_entity_poly.pdbx_seq_one_letter_code
_entity_poly.pdbx_strand_id
1 'polypeptide(L)'
;MFKLSKYLKVFIVLVFLYSVCFNYAYHNQVTPDQWFNFLKIGIIYGVAIFLTGLLLGMRDPVKSSRVDQGFQYHLMTFIVVNVTYLIWPLIFYSAFESSVRLDWYIQLIMIAGWGLGLFGHYLLSRKTIKGIPTDEVFD
;
A
#
# COMPACT_ATOMS: atom_id res chain seq x y z
N MET A 1 -1.62 21.64 -7.63
CA MET A 1 -0.68 20.52 -7.83
C MET A 1 -0.47 19.81 -6.51
N PHE A 2 -0.74 18.51 -6.45
CA PHE A 2 -0.49 17.69 -5.25
C PHE A 2 1.03 17.63 -5.01
N LYS A 3 1.54 18.35 -4.00
CA LYS A 3 2.98 18.41 -3.73
C LYS A 3 3.34 17.33 -2.71
N LEU A 4 3.93 16.23 -3.19
CA LEU A 4 4.40 15.16 -2.32
C LEU A 4 5.52 15.65 -1.39
N SER A 5 5.38 15.40 -0.09
CA SER A 5 6.41 15.70 0.90
C SER A 5 7.67 14.85 0.64
N LYS A 6 8.82 15.29 1.18
CA LYS A 6 10.07 14.51 1.11
C LYS A 6 9.88 13.13 1.76
N TYR A 7 9.17 13.07 2.88
CA TYR A 7 8.94 11.83 3.63
C TYR A 7 8.03 10.86 2.87
N LEU A 8 6.97 11.36 2.25
CA LEU A 8 6.07 10.54 1.43
C LEU A 8 6.79 9.99 0.18
N LYS A 9 7.71 10.76 -0.43
CA LYS A 9 8.56 10.26 -1.52
C LYS A 9 9.50 9.14 -1.06
N VAL A 10 10.16 9.30 0.09
CA VAL A 10 11.01 8.26 0.67
C VAL A 10 10.17 7.02 0.99
N PHE A 11 8.99 7.20 1.56
CA PHE A 11 8.04 6.13 1.85
C PHE A 11 7.68 5.35 0.58
N ILE A 12 7.29 6.04 -0.51
CA ILE A 12 6.97 5.42 -1.80
C ILE A 12 8.12 4.54 -2.30
N VAL A 13 9.36 5.03 -2.26
CA VAL A 13 10.54 4.26 -2.69
C VAL A 13 10.73 3.02 -1.81
N LEU A 14 10.63 3.16 -0.49
CA LEU A 14 10.77 2.03 0.42
C LEU A 14 9.67 0.97 0.22
N VAL A 15 8.40 1.39 0.10
CA VAL A 15 7.28 0.49 -0.17
C VAL A 15 7.46 -0.23 -1.50
N PHE A 16 7.95 0.46 -2.53
CA PHE A 16 8.27 -0.18 -3.81
C PHE A 16 9.34 -1.27 -3.64
N LEU A 17 10.46 -0.97 -2.96
CA LEU A 17 11.52 -1.95 -2.71
C LEU A 17 11.01 -3.13 -1.90
N TYR A 18 10.22 -2.88 -0.84
CA TYR A 18 9.59 -3.94 -0.05
C TYR A 18 8.65 -4.80 -0.89
N SER A 19 7.88 -4.18 -1.80
CA SER A 19 6.94 -4.88 -2.68
C SER A 19 7.69 -5.80 -3.65
N VAL A 20 8.80 -5.32 -4.22
CA VAL A 20 9.69 -6.12 -5.08
C VAL A 20 10.29 -7.29 -4.31
N CYS A 21 10.85 -7.04 -3.12
CA CYS A 21 11.41 -8.09 -2.27
C CYS A 21 10.36 -9.11 -1.82
N PHE A 22 9.15 -8.66 -1.49
CA PHE A 22 8.03 -9.52 -1.13
C PHE A 22 7.63 -10.43 -2.28
N ASN A 23 7.45 -9.88 -3.49
CA ASN A 23 7.12 -10.69 -4.66
C ASN A 23 8.22 -11.72 -4.95
N TYR A 24 9.48 -11.30 -4.91
CA TYR A 24 10.61 -12.22 -5.08
C TYR A 24 10.59 -13.35 -4.03
N ALA A 25 10.44 -13.02 -2.75
CA ALA A 25 10.41 -14.00 -1.67
C ALA A 25 9.19 -14.93 -1.78
N TYR A 26 8.00 -14.38 -2.07
CA TYR A 26 6.77 -15.13 -2.26
C TYR A 26 6.94 -16.17 -3.39
N HIS A 27 7.39 -15.75 -4.56
CA HIS A 27 7.50 -16.64 -5.71
C HIS A 27 8.63 -17.68 -5.61
N ASN A 28 9.69 -17.42 -4.84
CA ASN A 28 10.82 -18.36 -4.70
C ASN A 28 10.78 -19.23 -3.43
N GLN A 29 10.06 -18.81 -2.38
CA GLN A 29 10.12 -19.46 -1.07
C GLN A 29 8.77 -20.01 -0.58
N VAL A 30 7.69 -19.75 -1.30
CA VAL A 30 6.35 -20.23 -0.95
C VAL A 30 5.88 -21.21 -2.01
N THR A 31 5.76 -22.48 -1.63
CA THR A 31 4.98 -23.46 -2.41
C THR A 31 3.53 -23.48 -1.94
N PRO A 32 2.58 -24.00 -2.74
CA PRO A 32 1.14 -23.98 -2.40
C PRO A 32 0.80 -24.56 -1.02
N ASP A 33 1.57 -25.56 -0.57
CA ASP A 33 1.33 -26.24 0.71
C ASP A 33 1.99 -25.55 1.92
N GLN A 34 2.81 -24.52 1.69
CA GLN A 34 3.58 -23.82 2.73
C GLN A 34 2.87 -22.57 3.26
N TRP A 35 1.62 -22.73 3.71
CA TRP A 35 0.81 -21.63 4.22
C TRP A 35 1.47 -20.83 5.36
N PHE A 36 2.22 -21.51 6.24
CA PHE A 36 2.95 -20.82 7.31
C PHE A 36 4.08 -19.93 6.81
N ASN A 37 4.79 -20.32 5.74
CA ASN A 37 5.83 -19.48 5.14
C ASN A 37 5.20 -18.26 4.45
N PHE A 38 4.07 -18.46 3.77
CA PHE A 38 3.28 -17.36 3.22
C PHE A 38 2.89 -16.33 4.29
N LEU A 39 2.29 -16.80 5.40
CA LEU A 39 1.91 -15.92 6.51
C LEU A 39 3.12 -15.19 7.11
N LYS A 40 4.23 -15.90 7.33
CA LYS A 40 5.45 -15.31 7.88
C LYS A 40 5.98 -14.18 7.00
N ILE A 41 6.13 -14.43 5.69
CA ILE A 41 6.63 -13.43 4.73
C ILE A 41 5.65 -12.26 4.65
N GLY A 42 4.33 -12.53 4.62
CA GLY A 42 3.27 -11.52 4.61
C GLY A 42 3.26 -10.63 5.85
N ILE A 43 3.41 -11.21 7.04
CA ILE A 43 3.46 -10.45 8.30
C ILE A 43 4.70 -9.56 8.34
N ILE A 44 5.88 -10.08 8.00
CA ILE A 44 7.12 -9.31 7.96
C ILE A 44 6.98 -8.12 7.02
N TYR A 45 6.44 -8.35 5.82
CA TYR A 45 6.19 -7.32 4.83
C TYR A 45 5.19 -6.26 5.32
N GLY A 46 4.05 -6.68 5.87
CA GLY A 46 3.03 -5.78 6.42
C GLY A 46 3.57 -4.93 7.58
N VAL A 47 4.31 -5.53 8.50
CA VAL A 47 4.95 -4.82 9.62
C VAL A 47 5.98 -3.81 9.12
N ALA A 48 6.80 -4.18 8.12
CA ALA A 48 7.79 -3.28 7.54
C ALA A 48 7.13 -2.03 6.92
N ILE A 49 6.08 -2.21 6.12
CA ILE A 49 5.32 -1.07 5.55
C ILE A 49 4.69 -0.23 6.66
N PHE A 50 4.02 -0.87 7.62
CA PHE A 50 3.32 -0.18 8.70
C PHE A 50 4.28 0.69 9.54
N LEU A 51 5.40 0.11 10.01
CA LEU A 51 6.39 0.84 10.80
C LEU A 51 7.02 1.97 9.99
N THR A 52 7.33 1.74 8.71
CA THR A 52 7.91 2.77 7.85
C THR A 52 6.93 3.94 7.65
N GLY A 53 5.65 3.65 7.41
CA GLY A 53 4.61 4.66 7.30
C GLY A 53 4.40 5.44 8.59
N LEU A 54 4.40 4.75 9.74
CA LEU A 54 4.29 5.37 11.05
C LEU A 54 5.47 6.32 11.32
N LEU A 55 6.71 5.84 11.15
CA LEU A 55 7.92 6.60 11.45
C LEU A 55 8.09 7.82 10.52
N LEU A 56 7.86 7.66 9.22
CA LEU A 56 7.96 8.76 8.25
C LEU A 56 6.79 9.73 8.39
N GLY A 57 5.57 9.23 8.63
CA GLY A 57 4.40 10.04 8.89
C GLY A 57 4.54 10.92 10.13
N MET A 58 5.06 10.38 11.24
CA MET A 58 5.31 11.17 12.45
C MET A 58 6.29 12.34 12.22
N ARG A 59 7.23 12.18 11.28
CA ARG A 59 8.26 13.17 10.93
C ARG A 59 7.85 14.12 9.80
N ASP A 60 6.74 13.87 9.14
CA ASP A 60 6.29 14.70 8.02
C ASP A 60 5.82 16.08 8.53
N PRO A 61 6.44 17.18 8.07
CA PRO A 61 6.05 18.53 8.46
C PRO A 61 4.77 18.99 7.75
N VAL A 62 4.36 18.32 6.67
CA VAL A 62 3.12 18.63 5.95
C VAL A 62 1.93 18.05 6.73
N LYS A 63 1.58 18.72 7.82
CA LYS A 63 0.39 18.42 8.62
C LYS A 63 -0.72 19.37 8.23
N SER A 64 -1.35 19.13 7.07
CA SER A 64 -2.66 19.72 6.79
C SER A 64 -3.64 19.16 7.84
N SER A 65 -3.77 17.84 7.95
CA SER A 65 -4.42 17.14 9.06
C SER A 65 -3.89 15.74 9.24
N ARG A 66 -4.06 15.13 10.43
CA ARG A 66 -3.73 13.71 10.64
C ARG A 66 -4.53 12.78 9.71
N VAL A 67 -5.77 13.14 9.40
CA VAL A 67 -6.67 12.35 8.54
C VAL A 67 -6.28 12.45 7.06
N ASP A 68 -5.95 13.65 6.56
CA ASP A 68 -5.47 13.87 5.20
C ASP A 68 -4.09 13.21 5.00
N GLN A 69 -3.20 13.33 5.99
CA GLN A 69 -1.91 12.67 5.96
C GLN A 69 -2.04 11.14 5.95
N GLY A 70 -2.86 10.57 6.84
CA GLY A 70 -3.13 9.13 6.85
C GLY A 70 -3.68 8.64 5.50
N PHE A 71 -4.57 9.41 4.89
CA PHE A 71 -5.09 9.11 3.56
C PHE A 71 -4.01 9.11 2.49
N GLN A 72 -3.11 10.10 2.47
CA GLN A 72 -2.03 10.17 1.48
C GLN A 72 -1.09 8.95 1.55
N TYR A 73 -0.71 8.53 2.76
CA TYR A 73 0.14 7.34 2.92
C TYR A 73 -0.61 6.06 2.53
N HIS A 74 -1.90 5.95 2.87
CA HIS A 74 -2.73 4.81 2.47
C HIS A 74 -2.91 4.75 0.94
N LEU A 75 -3.20 5.88 0.29
CA LEU A 75 -3.33 5.99 -1.17
C LEU A 75 -2.03 5.60 -1.88
N MET A 76 -0.88 6.11 -1.42
CA MET A 76 0.41 5.77 -2.03
C MET A 76 0.77 4.30 -1.83
N THR A 77 0.46 3.73 -0.67
CA THR A 77 0.62 2.28 -0.42
C THR A 77 -0.23 1.48 -1.41
N PHE A 78 -1.51 1.83 -1.55
CA PHE A 78 -2.41 1.18 -2.50
C PHE A 78 -1.86 1.23 -3.93
N ILE A 79 -1.44 2.41 -4.40
CA ILE A 79 -0.93 2.56 -5.76
C ILE A 79 0.35 1.72 -5.95
N VAL A 80 1.34 1.89 -5.08
CA VAL A 80 2.65 1.25 -5.26
C VAL A 80 2.55 -0.26 -5.18
N VAL A 81 1.81 -0.79 -4.20
CA VAL A 81 1.66 -2.24 -4.01
C VAL A 81 0.96 -2.87 -5.22
N ASN A 82 -0.18 -2.31 -5.63
CA ASN A 82 -0.96 -2.90 -6.73
C ASN A 82 -0.26 -2.73 -8.08
N VAL A 83 0.37 -1.59 -8.34
CA VAL A 83 1.18 -1.41 -9.57
C VAL A 83 2.34 -2.39 -9.61
N THR A 84 3.08 -2.54 -8.51
CA THR A 84 4.20 -3.49 -8.44
C THR A 84 3.71 -4.92 -8.70
N TYR A 85 2.59 -5.31 -8.10
CA TYR A 85 2.02 -6.64 -8.23
C TYR A 85 1.48 -6.92 -9.65
N LEU A 86 0.86 -5.93 -10.31
CA LEU A 86 0.39 -6.05 -11.69
C LEU A 86 1.53 -6.11 -12.71
N ILE A 87 2.62 -5.37 -12.47
CA ILE A 87 3.78 -5.33 -13.35
C ILE A 87 4.64 -6.59 -13.20
N TRP A 88 4.72 -7.16 -12.00
CA TRP A 88 5.55 -8.34 -11.72
C TRP A 88 5.38 -9.50 -12.71
N PRO A 89 4.16 -10.02 -12.97
CA PRO A 89 3.98 -11.11 -13.92
C PRO A 89 4.28 -10.69 -15.35
N LEU A 90 4.17 -9.40 -15.72
CA LEU A 90 4.50 -8.94 -17.06
C LEU A 90 6.01 -8.99 -17.35
N ILE A 91 6.84 -8.76 -16.32
CA ILE A 91 8.30 -8.78 -16.44
C ILE A 91 8.84 -10.22 -16.35
N PHE A 92 8.27 -11.03 -15.47
CA PHE A 92 8.81 -12.36 -15.13
C PHE A 92 7.94 -13.52 -15.65
N TYR A 93 7.06 -13.27 -16.62
CA TYR A 93 6.10 -14.24 -17.16
C TYR A 93 6.75 -15.58 -17.54
N SER A 94 7.88 -15.54 -18.25
CA SER A 94 8.61 -16.74 -18.70
C SER A 94 9.31 -17.51 -17.58
N ALA A 95 9.56 -16.89 -16.43
CA ALA A 95 10.23 -17.52 -15.30
C ALA A 95 9.28 -18.32 -14.38
N PHE A 96 7.96 -18.11 -14.53
CA PHE A 96 6.95 -18.64 -13.60
C PHE A 96 5.89 -19.53 -14.27
N GLU A 97 6.20 -20.08 -15.46
CA GLU A 97 5.29 -20.78 -16.40
C GLU A 97 4.36 -21.88 -15.83
N SER A 98 4.57 -22.39 -14.61
CA SER A 98 3.81 -23.57 -14.12
C SER A 98 3.26 -23.52 -12.70
N SER A 99 3.73 -22.63 -11.81
CA SER A 99 3.39 -22.72 -10.38
C SER A 99 2.36 -21.70 -9.89
N VAL A 100 2.11 -20.63 -10.64
CA VAL A 100 1.12 -19.60 -10.27
C VAL A 100 0.29 -19.28 -11.51
N ARG A 101 -0.78 -20.04 -11.75
CA ARG A 101 -1.87 -19.50 -12.57
C ARG A 101 -2.33 -18.23 -11.86
N LEU A 102 -1.96 -17.10 -12.45
CA LEU A 102 -2.35 -15.80 -11.98
C LEU A 102 -3.88 -15.73 -12.13
N ASP A 103 -4.60 -16.03 -11.05
CA ASP A 103 -6.04 -15.87 -10.98
C ASP A 103 -6.35 -14.37 -10.94
N TRP A 104 -6.23 -13.75 -12.11
CA TRP A 104 -6.39 -12.31 -12.35
C TRP A 104 -7.71 -11.80 -11.80
N TYR A 105 -8.75 -12.65 -11.80
CA TYR A 105 -10.06 -12.33 -11.23
C TYR A 105 -10.00 -12.14 -9.70
N ILE A 106 -9.27 -12.99 -8.96
CA ILE A 106 -9.09 -12.85 -7.50
C ILE A 106 -8.33 -11.56 -7.22
N GLN A 107 -7.29 -11.27 -8.01
CA GLN A 107 -6.50 -10.04 -7.84
C GLN A 107 -7.34 -8.79 -8.06
N LEU A 108 -8.15 -8.75 -9.13
CA LEU A 108 -9.04 -7.62 -9.39
C LEU A 108 -10.07 -7.45 -8.27
N ILE A 109 -10.62 -8.55 -7.73
CA ILE A 109 -11.54 -8.49 -6.58
C ILE A 109 -10.83 -7.92 -5.35
N MET A 110 -9.60 -8.35 -5.06
CA MET A 110 -8.81 -7.82 -3.94
C MET A 110 -8.48 -6.34 -4.11
N ILE A 111 -8.06 -5.93 -5.30
CA ILE A 111 -7.79 -4.52 -5.65
C ILE A 111 -9.06 -3.69 -5.49
N ALA A 112 -10.19 -4.18 -5.99
CA ALA A 112 -11.47 -3.48 -5.88
C ALA A 112 -11.93 -3.37 -4.42
N GLY A 113 -11.84 -4.45 -3.64
CA GLY A 113 -12.18 -4.46 -2.22
C GLY A 113 -11.34 -3.49 -1.40
N TRP A 114 -10.02 -3.48 -1.60
CA TRP A 114 -9.13 -2.50 -0.97
C TRP A 114 -9.44 -1.07 -1.47
N GLY A 115 -9.69 -0.90 -2.77
CA GLY A 115 -10.06 0.37 -3.37
C GLY A 115 -11.34 0.97 -2.77
N LEU A 116 -12.35 0.14 -2.47
CA LEU A 116 -13.56 0.58 -1.77
C LEU A 116 -13.27 1.06 -0.34
N GLY A 117 -12.41 0.34 0.39
CA GLY A 117 -11.96 0.80 1.72
C GLY A 117 -11.20 2.12 1.66
N LEU A 118 -10.34 2.30 0.64
CA LEU A 118 -9.61 3.54 0.40
C LEU A 118 -10.55 4.69 0.01
N PHE A 119 -11.60 4.40 -0.77
CA PHE A 119 -12.64 5.38 -1.09
C PHE A 119 -13.41 5.83 0.17
N GLY A 120 -13.73 4.91 1.08
CA GLY A 120 -14.27 5.26 2.39
C GLY A 120 -13.33 6.18 3.18
N HIS A 121 -12.03 5.88 3.21
CA HIS A 121 -11.03 6.73 3.85
C HIS A 121 -10.95 8.13 3.21
N TYR A 122 -11.07 8.22 1.88
CA TYR A 122 -11.17 9.50 1.16
C TYR A 122 -12.40 10.31 1.60
N LEU A 123 -13.58 9.69 1.69
CA LEU A 123 -14.79 10.39 2.14
C LEU A 123 -14.63 10.93 3.56
N LEU A 124 -13.95 10.20 4.45
CA LEU A 124 -13.65 10.65 5.81
C LEU A 124 -12.62 11.80 5.82
N SER A 125 -11.58 11.74 4.98
CA SER A 125 -10.57 12.81 4.93
C SER A 125 -11.14 14.14 4.42
N ARG A 126 -12.17 14.09 3.55
CA ARG A 126 -12.90 15.26 3.04
C ARG A 126 -13.75 15.99 4.09
N LYS A 127 -14.08 15.36 5.22
CA LYS A 127 -14.86 15.97 6.32
C LYS A 127 -14.01 16.82 7.28
N THR A 128 -12.72 17.01 6.97
CA THR A 128 -11.82 17.81 7.82
C THR A 128 -11.16 18.92 7.01
N ILE A 129 -11.15 20.14 7.55
CA ILE A 129 -10.32 21.25 7.05
C ILE A 129 -9.20 21.47 8.05
N LYS A 130 -7.96 21.28 7.62
CA LYS A 130 -6.78 21.36 8.50
C LYS A 130 -6.86 20.50 9.78
N GLY A 131 -7.68 19.45 9.76
CA GLY A 131 -7.84 18.52 10.88
C GLY A 131 -8.90 18.91 11.88
N ILE A 132 -9.61 20.00 11.59
CA ILE A 132 -10.82 20.41 12.30
C ILE A 132 -12.01 19.86 11.50
N PRO A 133 -12.96 19.17 12.15
CA PRO A 133 -14.24 18.80 11.53
C PRO A 133 -14.86 20.01 10.83
N THR A 134 -15.31 19.86 9.59
CA THR A 134 -15.84 20.98 8.80
C THR A 134 -17.00 21.71 9.48
N ASP A 135 -17.79 21.01 10.28
CA ASP A 135 -18.87 21.50 11.12
C ASP A 135 -18.37 22.43 12.24
N GLU A 136 -17.18 22.21 12.80
CA GLU A 136 -16.60 23.07 13.84
C GLU A 136 -15.91 24.34 13.28
N VAL A 137 -15.70 24.42 11.95
CA VAL A 137 -14.99 25.56 11.32
C VAL A 137 -15.92 26.73 11.00
N PHE A 138 -17.22 26.47 10.84
CA PHE A 138 -18.20 27.46 10.38
C PHE A 138 -19.25 27.82 11.44
N ASP A 139 -19.11 27.26 12.65
CA ASP A 139 -19.80 27.70 13.88
C ASP A 139 -18.97 28.75 14.63
#